data_AF-A0A9E3NCU3-F1
#
_entry.id   AF-A0A9E3NCU3-F1
#
_cell.length_a   1.000
_cell.length_b   1.000
_cell.length_c   1.000
_cell.angle_alpha   90.00
_cell.angle_beta   90.00
_cell.angle_gamma   90.00
#
_symmetry.space_group_name_H-M   'P 1'
#
loop_
_entity.id
_entity.type
_entity.pdbx_description
1 polymer ?
#
loop_
_entity_poly.entity_id
_entity_poly.type
_entity_poly.pdbx_seq_one_letter_code
_entity_poly.pdbx_strand_id
1 'polypeptide(L)'
;HLAPMTNREVLVRLLLNQATRAERDSDIRRALIIYRRMVEVAPSNGQGWWDLARLQLSERRVEDARSSLSAMLEVTRDSDSRAQISAALSALAGR
;
A
#
# COMPACT_ATOMS: atom_id res chain seq x y z
N HIS A 1 25.99 10.34 10.20
CA HIS A 1 26.14 9.25 9.22
C HIS A 1 24.79 8.56 9.07
N LEU A 2 24.23 8.49 7.86
CA LEU A 2 23.03 7.69 7.61
C LEU A 2 23.44 6.20 7.64
N ALA A 3 22.68 5.38 8.36
CA ALA A 3 22.90 3.94 8.34
C ALA A 3 22.65 3.40 6.92
N PRO A 4 23.43 2.42 6.45
CA PRO A 4 23.19 1.78 5.15
C PRO A 4 21.82 1.08 5.17
N MET A 5 21.12 1.15 4.05
CA MET A 5 19.84 0.45 3.88
C MET A 5 20.04 -1.06 3.95
N THR A 6 19.12 -1.73 4.63
CA THR A 6 18.99 -3.19 4.59
C THR A 6 18.54 -3.65 3.20
N ASN A 7 18.81 -4.92 2.87
CA ASN A 7 18.34 -5.51 1.61
C ASN A 7 16.82 -5.39 1.42
N ARG A 8 16.05 -5.50 2.50
CA ARG A 8 14.59 -5.33 2.48
C ARG A 8 14.21 -3.89 2.10
N GLU A 9 14.86 -2.89 2.67
CA GLU A 9 14.60 -1.48 2.35
C GLU A 9 14.98 -1.15 0.90
N VAL A 10 16.11 -1.68 0.42
CA VAL A 10 16.51 -1.53 -0.99
C VAL A 10 15.45 -2.13 -1.91
N LEU A 11 14.99 -3.35 -1.62
CA LEU A 11 13.95 -4.01 -2.42
C LEU A 11 12.63 -3.24 -2.40
N VAL A 12 12.19 -2.76 -1.23
CA VAL A 12 10.99 -1.91 -1.10
C VAL A 12 11.12 -0.65 -1.96
N ARG A 13 12.28 0.02 -1.93
CA ARG A 13 12.53 1.21 -2.75
C ARG A 13 12.47 0.91 -4.24
N LEU A 14 13.03 -0.22 -4.67
CA LEU A 14 12.99 -0.66 -6.07
C LEU A 14 11.55 -0.97 -6.52
N LEU A 15 10.79 -1.72 -5.71
CA LEU A 15 9.40 -2.04 -6.00
C LEU A 15 8.53 -0.79 -6.08
N LEU A 16 8.68 0.16 -5.15
CA LEU A 16 7.97 1.44 -5.19
C LEU A 16 8.30 2.21 -6.47
N ASN A 17 9.58 2.27 -6.86
CA ASN A 17 10.00 2.91 -8.09
C ASN A 17 9.44 2.24 -9.36
N GLN A 18 9.22 0.92 -9.34
CA GLN A 18 8.61 0.21 -10.47
C GLN A 18 7.09 0.39 -10.51
N ALA A 19 6.42 0.35 -9.35
CA ALA A 19 4.98 0.54 -9.24
C ALA A 19 4.56 1.94 -9.68
N THR A 20 5.26 2.96 -9.18
CA THR A 20 5.00 4.37 -9.55
C THR A 20 5.26 4.66 -11.03
N ARG A 21 6.22 3.97 -11.66
CA ARG A 21 6.40 4.03 -13.12
C ARG A 21 5.23 3.38 -13.87
N ALA A 22 4.81 2.20 -13.45
CA ALA A 22 3.65 1.54 -14.04
C ALA A 22 2.38 2.38 -13.92
N GLU A 23 2.16 3.07 -12.79
CA GLU A 23 1.05 4.03 -12.65
C GLU A 23 1.16 5.20 -13.63
N ARG A 24 2.35 5.79 -13.80
CA ARG A 24 2.58 6.88 -14.77
C ARG A 24 2.32 6.45 -16.21
N ASP A 25 2.65 5.20 -16.53
CA ASP A 25 2.42 4.60 -17.84
C ASP A 25 0.96 4.10 -18.00
N SER A 26 0.09 4.34 -17.00
CA SER A 26 -1.29 3.85 -16.95
C SER A 26 -1.43 2.32 -17.01
N ASP A 27 -0.35 1.58 -16.72
CA ASP A 27 -0.36 0.12 -16.60
C ASP A 27 -0.81 -0.28 -15.18
N ILE A 28 -2.10 -0.06 -14.91
CA ILE A 28 -2.72 -0.32 -13.60
C ILE A 28 -2.58 -1.78 -13.17
N ARG A 29 -2.69 -2.72 -14.12
CA ARG A 29 -2.52 -4.16 -13.84
C ARG A 29 -1.13 -4.46 -13.32
N ARG A 30 -0.10 -3.89 -13.95
CA ARG A 30 1.29 -4.05 -13.49
C ARG A 30 1.53 -3.38 -12.15
N ALA A 31 1.01 -2.17 -11.95
CA ALA A 31 1.13 -1.46 -10.67
C ALA A 31 0.52 -2.28 -9.52
N LEU A 32 -0.68 -2.85 -9.69
CA LEU A 32 -1.32 -3.74 -8.71
C LEU A 32 -0.45 -4.95 -8.36
N ILE A 33 0.15 -5.60 -9.37
CA ILE A 33 1.04 -6.76 -9.15
C ILE A 33 2.27 -6.35 -8.31
N ILE A 34 2.88 -5.20 -8.62
CA ILE A 34 4.09 -4.76 -7.92
C ILE A 34 3.77 -4.34 -6.49
N TYR A 35 2.69 -3.60 -6.26
CA TYR A 35 2.26 -3.25 -4.90
C TYR A 35 1.91 -4.47 -4.06
N ARG A 36 1.27 -5.50 -4.64
CA ARG A 36 1.04 -6.77 -3.94
C ARG A 36 2.35 -7.44 -3.50
N ARG A 37 3.36 -7.46 -4.37
CA ARG A 37 4.69 -8.00 -4.01
C ARG A 37 5.37 -7.16 -2.91
N MET A 38 5.17 -5.85 -2.92
CA MET A 38 5.75 -4.96 -1.91
C MET A 38 5.19 -5.27 -0.52
N VAL A 39 3.88 -5.48 -0.40
CA VAL A 39 3.25 -5.82 0.89
C VAL A 39 3.57 -7.24 1.36
N GLU A 40 3.85 -8.17 0.44
CA GLU A 40 4.38 -9.51 0.78
C GLU A 40 5.81 -9.44 1.33
N VAL A 41 6.67 -8.62 0.73
CA VAL A 41 8.09 -8.47 1.11
C VAL A 41 8.27 -7.67 2.41
N ALA A 42 7.46 -6.64 2.60
CA ALA A 42 7.51 -5.75 3.76
C ALA A 42 6.11 -5.46 4.30
N PRO A 43 5.47 -6.44 4.98
CA PRO A 43 4.12 -6.26 5.53
C PRO A 43 4.01 -5.11 6.53
N SER A 44 5.11 -4.77 7.22
CA SER A 44 5.16 -3.65 8.17
C SER A 44 5.32 -2.27 7.51
N ASN A 45 5.46 -2.21 6.19
CA ASN A 45 5.56 -0.96 5.45
C ASN A 45 4.16 -0.47 5.06
N GLY A 46 3.63 0.50 5.80
CA GLY A 46 2.27 1.03 5.58
C GLY A 46 2.05 1.63 4.19
N GLN A 47 3.08 2.23 3.57
CA GLN A 47 2.97 2.85 2.25
C GLN A 47 2.52 1.85 1.18
N GLY A 48 3.07 0.63 1.20
CA GLY A 48 2.70 -0.41 0.22
C GLY A 48 1.22 -0.78 0.29
N TRP A 49 0.67 -0.89 1.50
CA TRP A 49 -0.75 -1.18 1.70
C TRP A 49 -1.65 -0.02 1.27
N TRP A 50 -1.27 1.22 1.62
CA TRP A 50 -2.04 2.41 1.24
C TRP A 50 -2.15 2.58 -0.27
N ASP A 51 -1.03 2.45 -0.98
CA ASP A 51 -1.03 2.55 -2.44
C ASP A 51 -1.78 1.41 -3.11
N LEU A 52 -1.66 0.18 -2.59
CA LEU A 52 -2.42 -0.97 -3.07
C LEU A 52 -3.93 -0.73 -2.92
N ALA A 53 -4.37 -0.28 -1.75
CA ALA A 53 -5.77 0.03 -1.47
C ALA A 53 -6.30 1.14 -2.38
N ARG A 54 -5.54 2.23 -2.55
CA ARG A 54 -5.88 3.34 -3.45
C ARG A 54 -6.11 2.85 -4.88
N LEU A 55 -5.23 1.99 -5.38
CA LEU A 55 -5.32 1.45 -6.74
C LEU A 55 -6.45 0.41 -6.88
N GLN A 56 -6.72 -0.38 -5.85
CA GLN A 56 -7.89 -1.25 -5.80
C GLN A 56 -9.19 -0.46 -5.87
N LEU A 57 -9.28 0.68 -5.18
CA LEU A 57 -10.44 1.56 -5.24
C LEU A 57 -10.65 2.20 -6.61
N SER A 58 -9.59 2.62 -7.31
CA SER A 58 -9.73 3.15 -8.67
C SER A 58 -10.29 2.10 -9.64
N GLU A 59 -9.97 0.82 -9.42
CA GLU A 59 -10.49 -0.32 -10.17
C GLU A 59 -11.83 -0.86 -9.64
N ARG A 60 -12.48 -0.14 -8.73
CA ARG A 60 -13.74 -0.54 -8.06
C ARG A 60 -13.67 -1.89 -7.31
N ARG A 61 -12.48 -2.33 -6.94
CA ARG A 61 -12.23 -3.54 -6.14
C ARG A 61 -12.33 -3.19 -4.65
N VAL A 62 -13.55 -2.85 -4.22
CA VAL A 62 -13.81 -2.30 -2.87
C VAL A 62 -13.46 -3.29 -1.76
N GLU A 63 -13.80 -4.57 -1.93
CA GLU A 63 -13.50 -5.63 -0.96
C GLU A 63 -11.99 -5.79 -0.75
N ASP A 64 -11.22 -5.83 -1.84
CA ASP A 64 -9.76 -5.95 -1.78
C ASP A 64 -9.12 -4.72 -1.11
N ALA A 65 -9.62 -3.53 -1.41
CA ALA A 65 -9.18 -2.29 -0.76
C ALA A 65 -9.46 -2.31 0.74
N ARG A 66 -10.62 -2.82 1.16
CA ARG A 66 -10.95 -2.97 2.58
C ARG A 66 -9.97 -3.93 3.25
N SER A 67 -9.69 -5.08 2.64
CA SER A 67 -8.69 -6.03 3.16
C SER A 67 -7.30 -5.42 3.29
N SER A 68 -6.84 -4.67 2.28
CA SER A 68 -5.55 -3.97 2.31
C SER A 68 -5.46 -2.93 3.42
N LEU A 69 -6.51 -2.11 3.60
CA LEU A 69 -6.57 -1.11 4.67
C LEU A 69 -6.66 -1.73 6.06
N SER A 70 -7.41 -2.83 6.22
CA SER A 70 -7.43 -3.58 7.48
C SER A 70 -6.05 -4.15 7.81
N ALA A 71 -5.36 -4.76 6.84
CA ALA A 71 -3.99 -5.23 7.04
C ALA A 71 -3.02 -4.10 7.40
N MET A 72 -3.16 -2.93 6.76
CA MET A 72 -2.40 -1.73 7.12
C MET A 72 -2.64 -1.29 8.56
N LEU A 73 -3.89 -1.32 9.02
CA LEU A 73 -4.26 -0.90 10.38
C LEU A 73 -3.62 -1.79 11.45
N GLU A 74 -3.54 -3.11 11.19
CA GLU A 74 -2.91 -4.06 12.12
C GLU A 74 -1.41 -3.77 12.35
N VAL A 75 -0.71 -3.30 11.32
CA VAL A 75 0.74 -3.04 11.38
C VAL A 75 1.10 -1.60 11.75
N THR A 76 0.15 -0.68 11.69
CA THR A 76 0.37 0.76 11.93
C THR A 76 0.21 1.10 13.41
N ARG A 77 1.26 1.68 14.02
CA ARG A 77 1.27 2.07 15.44
C ARG A 77 0.94 3.54 15.68
N ASP A 78 1.33 4.40 14.75
CA ASP A 78 1.12 5.85 14.82
C ASP A 78 -0.37 6.20 14.90
N SER A 79 -0.77 7.01 15.88
CA SER A 79 -2.18 7.29 16.16
C SER A 79 -2.88 8.01 15.01
N ASP A 80 -2.20 8.97 14.39
CA ASP A 80 -2.77 9.82 13.35
C ASP A 80 -3.00 9.00 12.08
N SER A 81 -1.99 8.19 11.70
CA SER A 81 -2.10 7.25 10.60
C SER A 81 -3.21 6.22 10.83
N ARG A 82 -3.35 5.67 12.05
CA ARG A 82 -4.45 4.76 12.40
C ARG A 82 -5.81 5.41 12.28
N ALA A 83 -5.95 6.67 12.72
CA ALA A 83 -7.19 7.43 12.59
C ALA A 83 -7.55 7.63 11.10
N GLN A 84 -6.57 7.98 10.26
CA GLN A 84 -6.76 8.12 8.81
C GLN A 84 -7.22 6.82 8.15
N ILE A 85 -6.59 5.69 8.47
CA ILE A 85 -6.96 4.37 7.94
C ILE A 85 -8.38 3.99 8.40
N SER A 86 -8.72 4.24 9.66
CA SER A 86 -10.05 3.95 10.22
C SER A 86 -11.15 4.80 9.56
N ALA A 87 -10.86 6.07 9.25
CA ALA A 87 -11.75 6.93 8.50
C ALA A 87 -11.96 6.41 7.07
N ALA A 88 -10.89 5.98 6.39
CA ALA A 88 -10.98 5.37 5.06
C ALA A 88 -11.84 4.09 5.08
N LEU A 89 -11.64 3.19 6.05
CA LEU A 89 -12.45 1.99 6.23
C LEU A 89 -13.93 2.31 6.48
N SER A 90 -14.22 3.29 7.33
CA SER A 90 -15.59 3.75 7.61
C SER A 90 -16.27 4.28 6.34
N ALA A 91 -15.55 5.02 5.50
CA ALA A 91 -16.07 5.52 4.22
C ALA A 91 -16.40 4.39 3.22
N LEU A 92 -15.74 3.23 3.32
CA LEU A 92 -16.07 2.05 2.50
C LEU A 92 -17.27 1.26 3.04
N ALA A 93 -17.61 1.39 4.32
CA ALA A 93 -18.77 0.72 4.91
C ALA A 93 -20.09 1.44 4.62
N GLY A 94 -20.04 2.74 4.31
CA GLY A 94 -21.21 3.55 3.96
C GLY A 94 -21.57 3.58 2.47
N ARG A 95 -20.93 2.75 1.64
CA ARG A 95 -21.17 2.61 0.20
C ARG A 95 -21.80 1.26 -0.12
#